data_AF-A0A8H8QHU0-F1
#
_entry.id   AF-A0A8H8QHU0-F1
#
_cell.length_a   1.000
_cell.length_b   1.000
_cell.length_c   1.000
_cell.angle_alpha   90.00
_cell.angle_beta   90.00
_cell.angle_gamma   90.00
#
_symmetry.space_group_name_H-M   'P 1'
#
loop_
_entity.id
_entity.type
_entity.pdbx_description
1 polymer ?
#
loop_
_entity_poly.entity_id
_entity_poly.type
_entity_poly.pdbx_seq_one_letter_code
_entity_poly.pdbx_strand_id
1 'polypeptide(L)'
;MSLEASLLFDVGGRIALVTGGGTGLGLTAALALASNGAKVYISGRRKERLDEAVTSHTSSYTSSVINITSISGMVKVSQSHYAYNASKAAANHLTQMLAHELKFKCNLPLRINAIAPGLFSSEMTSSGKSEKGKTNSEDVKDHFNPAGRVGSEHEYAQVILLLACNTFITGQIIAVDGGFLTAVPANR
;
A
#
# COMPACT_ATOMS: atom_id res chain seq x y z
N MET A 1 10.64 10.97 -26.28
CA MET A 1 10.20 10.68 -24.89
C MET A 1 9.01 11.58 -24.61
N SER A 2 7.83 11.00 -24.36
CA SER A 2 6.66 11.75 -23.93
C SER A 2 6.57 11.70 -22.40
N LEU A 3 6.22 12.82 -21.77
CA LEU A 3 6.02 12.97 -20.32
C LEU A 3 4.52 13.07 -19.98
N GLU A 4 3.66 12.54 -20.85
CA GLU A 4 2.24 12.43 -20.58
C GLU A 4 1.96 11.54 -19.37
N ALA A 5 1.06 11.98 -18.48
CA ALA A 5 0.73 11.27 -17.25
C ALA A 5 0.29 9.82 -17.50
N SER A 6 -0.43 9.57 -18.60
CA SER A 6 -0.87 8.23 -19.03
C SER A 6 0.30 7.26 -19.22
N LEU A 7 1.43 7.74 -19.75
CA LEU A 7 2.63 6.93 -20.01
C LEU A 7 3.53 6.82 -18.78
N LEU A 8 3.54 7.83 -17.90
CA LEU A 8 4.34 7.81 -16.67
C LEU A 8 3.85 6.76 -15.66
N PHE A 9 2.54 6.49 -15.65
CA PHE A 9 1.90 5.55 -14.73
C PHE A 9 1.40 4.27 -15.42
N ASP A 10 1.83 4.01 -16.66
CA ASP A 10 1.41 2.84 -17.42
C ASP A 10 1.94 1.54 -16.80
N VAL A 11 1.02 0.62 -16.51
CA VAL A 11 1.29 -0.75 -16.08
C VAL A 11 0.80 -1.77 -17.11
N GLY A 12 0.46 -1.31 -18.32
CA GLY A 12 0.08 -2.10 -19.47
C GLY A 12 1.01 -3.29 -19.72
N GLY A 13 0.42 -4.48 -19.84
CA GLY A 13 1.13 -5.72 -20.12
C GLY A 13 1.94 -6.28 -18.95
N ARG A 14 1.83 -5.71 -17.74
CA ARG A 14 2.41 -6.28 -16.51
C ARG A 14 1.48 -7.32 -15.91
N ILE A 15 2.06 -8.25 -15.15
CA ILE A 15 1.31 -9.16 -14.29
C ILE A 15 1.51 -8.72 -12.84
N ALA A 16 0.43 -8.57 -12.09
CA ALA A 16 0.46 -8.26 -10.67
C ALA A 16 -0.23 -9.36 -9.85
N LEU A 17 0.36 -9.72 -8.71
CA LEU A 17 -0.26 -10.54 -7.70
C LEU A 17 -0.59 -9.67 -6.48
N VAL A 18 -1.85 -9.61 -6.08
CA VAL A 18 -2.32 -8.83 -4.94
C VAL A 18 -2.82 -9.77 -3.86
N THR A 19 -2.11 -9.83 -2.73
CA THR A 19 -2.57 -10.58 -1.55
C THR A 19 -3.59 -9.74 -0.76
N GLY A 20 -4.64 -10.38 -0.24
CA GLY A 20 -5.71 -9.66 0.46
C GLY A 20 -6.55 -8.75 -0.44
N GLY A 21 -6.53 -8.96 -1.76
CA GLY A 21 -7.19 -8.08 -2.75
C GLY A 21 -8.73 -8.10 -2.77
N GLY A 22 -9.38 -8.78 -1.83
CA GLY A 22 -10.84 -9.00 -1.86
C GLY A 22 -11.67 -7.85 -1.27
N THR A 23 -11.10 -7.01 -0.41
CA THR A 23 -11.75 -5.85 0.23
C THR A 23 -10.74 -4.75 0.59
N GLY A 24 -11.22 -3.55 0.93
CA GLY A 24 -10.41 -2.44 1.44
C GLY A 24 -9.22 -2.05 0.55
N LEU A 25 -8.09 -1.70 1.18
CA LEU A 25 -6.87 -1.26 0.48
C LEU A 25 -6.33 -2.28 -0.53
N GLY A 26 -6.49 -3.59 -0.24
CA GLY A 26 -6.09 -4.63 -1.18
C GLY A 26 -6.94 -4.61 -2.46
N LEU A 27 -8.25 -4.40 -2.33
CA LEU A 27 -9.14 -4.26 -3.49
C LEU A 27 -8.81 -2.99 -4.27
N THR A 28 -8.59 -1.87 -3.59
CA THR A 28 -8.14 -0.62 -4.24
C THR A 28 -6.87 -0.85 -5.05
N ALA A 29 -5.90 -1.61 -4.51
CA ALA A 29 -4.67 -1.95 -5.22
C ALA A 29 -4.93 -2.80 -6.48
N ALA A 30 -5.77 -3.83 -6.37
CA ALA A 30 -6.13 -4.67 -7.49
C ALA A 30 -6.84 -3.88 -8.59
N LEU A 31 -7.83 -3.05 -8.23
CA LEU A 31 -8.56 -2.21 -9.17
C LEU A 31 -7.66 -1.16 -9.83
N ALA A 32 -6.76 -0.52 -9.07
CA ALA A 32 -5.82 0.46 -9.61
C ALA A 32 -4.93 -0.16 -10.69
N LEU A 33 -4.37 -1.35 -10.42
CA LEU A 33 -3.50 -2.04 -11.36
C LEU A 33 -4.28 -2.56 -12.59
N ALA A 34 -5.45 -3.17 -12.38
CA ALA A 34 -6.28 -3.71 -13.45
C ALA A 34 -6.79 -2.60 -14.39
N SER A 35 -7.28 -1.49 -13.82
CA SER A 35 -7.82 -0.35 -14.60
C SER A 35 -6.74 0.37 -15.41
N ASN A 36 -5.46 0.20 -15.07
CA ASN A 36 -4.32 0.77 -15.79
C ASN A 36 -3.57 -0.27 -16.64
N GLY A 37 -4.22 -1.38 -16.99
CA GLY A 37 -3.74 -2.32 -18.01
C GLY A 37 -2.86 -3.47 -17.51
N ALA A 38 -2.68 -3.63 -16.19
CA ALA A 38 -2.03 -4.81 -15.65
C ALA A 38 -3.00 -6.00 -15.58
N LYS A 39 -2.50 -7.19 -15.87
CA LYS A 39 -3.21 -8.43 -15.56
C LYS A 39 -3.04 -8.74 -14.06
N VAL A 40 -4.13 -8.72 -13.31
CA VAL A 40 -4.10 -8.89 -11.85
C VAL A 40 -4.57 -10.28 -11.44
N TYR A 41 -3.82 -10.94 -10.57
CA TYR A 41 -4.24 -12.11 -9.81
C TYR A 41 -4.46 -11.70 -8.36
N ILE A 42 -5.58 -12.10 -7.76
CA ILE A 42 -5.86 -11.86 -6.34
C ILE A 42 -5.63 -13.16 -5.57
N SER A 43 -4.96 -13.09 -4.43
CA SER A 43 -4.81 -14.22 -3.51
C SER A 43 -5.39 -13.86 -2.15
N GLY A 44 -6.22 -14.75 -1.60
CA GLY A 44 -6.88 -14.53 -0.32
C GLY A 44 -7.49 -15.83 0.23
N ARG A 45 -7.93 -15.79 1.49
CA ARG A 45 -8.47 -16.97 2.19
C ARG A 45 -9.88 -17.38 1.75
N ARG A 46 -10.57 -16.55 0.96
CA ARG A 46 -11.99 -16.74 0.57
C ARG A 46 -12.08 -16.99 -0.94
N LYS A 47 -12.39 -18.24 -1.31
CA LYS A 47 -12.27 -18.78 -2.67
C LYS A 47 -13.26 -18.20 -3.68
N GLU A 48 -14.49 -17.87 -3.26
CA GLU A 48 -15.58 -17.41 -4.13
C GLU A 48 -15.31 -16.07 -4.86
N ARG A 49 -14.27 -15.32 -4.50
CA ARG A 49 -13.89 -14.03 -5.12
C ARG A 49 -12.66 -14.12 -6.04
N LEU A 50 -12.21 -15.32 -6.37
CA LEU A 50 -10.90 -15.55 -7.02
C LEU A 50 -11.00 -15.99 -8.50
N ASP A 51 -12.17 -16.40 -8.98
CA ASP A 51 -12.29 -17.13 -10.26
C ASP A 51 -12.42 -16.24 -11.51
N GLU A 52 -12.45 -14.90 -11.40
CA GLU A 52 -12.70 -14.00 -12.54
C GLU A 52 -11.45 -13.37 -13.21
N ALA A 53 -10.22 -13.75 -12.87
CA ALA A 53 -9.04 -13.02 -13.37
C ALA A 53 -7.90 -13.89 -13.90
N VAL A 54 -7.91 -14.25 -15.20
CA VAL A 54 -6.76 -14.91 -15.87
C VAL A 54 -6.70 -14.61 -17.39
N THR A 55 -5.62 -13.98 -17.93
CA THR A 55 -4.84 -14.39 -19.14
C THR A 55 -3.44 -13.71 -19.20
N SER A 56 -2.37 -14.48 -19.44
CA SER A 56 -0.93 -14.15 -19.23
C SER A 56 -0.26 -13.38 -20.37
N HIS A 57 0.65 -12.43 -20.05
CA HIS A 57 1.65 -11.86 -20.98
C HIS A 57 2.94 -11.45 -20.23
N THR A 58 4.08 -11.54 -20.93
CA THR A 58 5.44 -11.22 -20.44
C THR A 58 5.90 -9.89 -21.05
N SER A 59 6.47 -8.98 -20.25
CA SER A 59 7.03 -7.70 -20.75
C SER A 59 8.33 -7.30 -20.01
N SER A 60 9.08 -6.40 -20.64
CA SER A 60 10.45 -5.91 -20.35
C SER A 60 10.57 -5.02 -19.09
N TYR A 61 9.83 -5.33 -18.03
CA TYR A 61 9.84 -4.53 -16.80
C TYR A 61 10.66 -5.18 -15.69
N THR A 62 11.35 -4.36 -14.88
CA THR A 62 12.00 -4.81 -13.64
C THR A 62 10.93 -5.19 -12.62
N SER A 63 11.01 -6.40 -12.06
CA SER A 63 10.09 -6.90 -11.05
C SER A 63 10.00 -5.97 -9.83
N SER A 64 8.80 -5.80 -9.29
CA SER A 64 8.54 -4.90 -8.16
C SER A 64 7.70 -5.59 -7.10
N VAL A 65 8.12 -5.49 -5.84
CA VAL A 65 7.38 -5.93 -4.66
C VAL A 65 6.97 -4.70 -3.86
N ILE A 66 5.69 -4.61 -3.49
CA ILE A 66 5.13 -3.53 -2.68
C ILE A 66 4.50 -4.16 -1.44
N ASN A 67 5.16 -3.98 -0.30
CA ASN A 67 4.64 -4.43 0.99
C ASN A 67 3.66 -3.40 1.55
N ILE A 68 2.59 -3.87 2.19
CA ILE A 68 1.65 -2.98 2.89
C ILE A 68 1.94 -3.04 4.39
N THR A 69 2.57 -1.98 4.91
CA THR A 69 2.94 -1.85 6.32
C THR A 69 1.92 -0.99 7.06
N SER A 70 2.35 0.04 7.78
CA SER A 70 1.53 1.02 8.50
C SER A 70 2.41 2.10 9.11
N ILE A 71 1.89 3.32 9.23
CA ILE A 71 2.50 4.36 10.07
C ILE A 71 2.63 3.94 11.53
N SER A 72 1.86 2.96 12.00
CA SER A 72 2.02 2.35 13.33
C SER A 72 3.41 1.75 13.56
N GLY A 73 4.12 1.37 12.49
CA GLY A 73 5.51 0.93 12.57
C GLY A 73 6.53 2.06 12.68
N MET A 74 6.08 3.32 12.66
CA MET A 74 6.90 4.53 12.65
C MET A 74 6.60 5.46 13.83
N VAL A 75 5.42 5.34 14.45
CA VAL A 75 5.07 6.14 15.63
C VAL A 75 5.80 5.66 16.88
N LYS A 76 6.16 6.60 17.76
CA LYS A 76 6.74 6.32 19.09
C LYS A 76 5.69 6.27 20.20
N VAL A 77 4.42 6.54 19.85
CA VAL A 77 3.27 6.42 20.75
C VAL A 77 2.60 5.06 20.55
N SER A 78 2.25 4.39 21.64
CA SER A 78 1.68 3.03 21.56
C SER A 78 0.29 3.01 20.94
N GLN A 79 -0.50 4.07 21.14
CA GLN A 79 -1.93 4.11 20.82
C GLN A 79 -2.71 2.93 21.42
N SER A 80 -2.18 2.28 22.46
CA SER A 80 -2.68 1.02 23.04
C SER A 80 -2.54 -0.23 22.14
N HIS A 81 -1.65 -0.22 21.14
CA HIS A 81 -1.44 -1.32 20.18
C HIS A 81 0.03 -1.78 20.04
N TYR A 82 0.73 -2.05 21.16
CA TYR A 82 2.17 -2.40 21.16
C TYR A 82 2.56 -3.52 20.18
N ALA A 83 1.83 -4.63 20.18
CA ALA A 83 2.14 -5.78 19.31
C ALA A 83 1.97 -5.44 17.82
N TYR A 84 0.95 -4.64 17.48
CA TYR A 84 0.73 -4.20 16.11
C TYR A 84 1.83 -3.23 15.64
N ASN A 85 2.19 -2.26 16.48
CA ASN A 85 3.29 -1.32 16.19
C ASN A 85 4.60 -2.07 15.99
N ALA A 86 4.94 -2.99 16.89
CA ALA A 86 6.14 -3.81 16.78
C ALA A 86 6.16 -4.66 15.50
N SER A 87 5.03 -5.32 15.18
CA SER A 87 4.89 -6.10 13.95
C SER A 87 5.08 -5.25 12.69
N LYS A 88 4.52 -4.04 12.66
CA LYS A 88 4.63 -3.14 11.50
C LYS A 88 6.01 -2.47 11.41
N ALA A 89 6.68 -2.21 12.52
CA ALA A 89 8.07 -1.78 12.54
C ALA A 89 9.00 -2.88 11.99
N ALA A 90 8.76 -4.14 12.38
CA ALA A 90 9.50 -5.28 11.83
C ALA A 90 9.25 -5.44 10.32
N ALA A 91 8.02 -5.25 9.84
CA ALA A 91 7.71 -5.31 8.41
C ALA A 91 8.38 -4.18 7.60
N ASN A 92 8.46 -2.97 8.16
CA ASN A 92 9.22 -1.86 7.58
C ASN A 92 10.70 -2.23 7.42
N HIS A 93 11.31 -2.72 8.50
CA HIS A 93 12.72 -3.12 8.47
C HIS A 93 13.00 -4.28 7.52
N LEU A 94 12.13 -5.30 7.53
CA LEU A 94 12.23 -6.45 6.63
C LEU A 94 12.18 -6.03 5.16
N THR A 95 11.39 -5.01 4.81
CA THR A 95 11.35 -4.47 3.44
C THR A 95 12.73 -3.98 3.00
N GLN A 96 13.43 -3.25 3.86
CA GLN A 96 14.77 -2.74 3.59
C GLN A 96 15.81 -3.86 3.52
N MET A 97 15.73 -4.82 4.44
CA MET A 97 16.60 -6.00 4.44
C MET A 97 16.45 -6.80 3.14
N LEU A 98 15.21 -7.12 2.74
CA LEU A 98 14.95 -7.88 1.52
C LEU A 98 15.38 -7.09 0.26
N ALA A 99 15.19 -5.77 0.22
CA ALA A 99 15.64 -4.94 -0.89
C ALA A 99 17.16 -5.06 -1.07
N HIS A 100 17.91 -5.06 0.03
CA HIS A 100 19.36 -5.23 0.00
C HIS A 100 19.77 -6.68 -0.32
N GLU A 101 19.24 -7.66 0.42
CA GLU A 101 19.64 -9.06 0.29
C GLU A 101 19.32 -9.63 -1.10
N LEU A 102 18.10 -9.45 -1.60
CA LEU A 102 17.76 -10.00 -2.91
C LEU A 102 18.57 -9.37 -4.04
N LYS A 103 18.92 -8.08 -3.92
CA LYS A 103 19.75 -7.39 -4.90
C LYS A 103 21.23 -7.80 -4.82
N PHE A 104 21.83 -7.74 -3.64
CA PHE A 104 23.29 -7.86 -3.49
C PHE A 104 23.76 -9.27 -3.12
N LYS A 105 22.90 -10.11 -2.53
CA LYS A 105 23.22 -11.52 -2.22
C LYS A 105 22.70 -12.47 -3.28
N CYS A 106 21.49 -12.24 -3.79
CA CYS A 106 20.87 -13.13 -4.79
C CYS A 106 20.99 -12.63 -6.24
N ASN A 107 21.52 -11.41 -6.45
CA ASN A 107 21.64 -10.78 -7.77
C ASN A 107 20.32 -10.73 -8.56
N LEU A 108 19.19 -10.58 -7.86
CA LEU A 108 17.88 -10.50 -8.51
C LEU A 108 17.61 -9.06 -8.98
N PRO A 109 17.17 -8.86 -10.23
CA PRO A 109 16.80 -7.55 -10.77
C PRO A 109 15.37 -7.19 -10.33
N LEU A 110 15.19 -6.94 -9.03
CA LEU A 110 13.90 -6.56 -8.46
C LEU A 110 14.04 -5.40 -7.48
N ARG A 111 12.92 -4.70 -7.28
CA ARG A 111 12.79 -3.61 -6.32
C ARG A 111 11.80 -4.02 -5.25
N ILE A 112 12.05 -3.59 -4.02
CA ILE A 112 11.15 -3.85 -2.90
C ILE A 112 10.95 -2.54 -2.16
N ASN A 113 9.69 -2.14 -2.04
CA ASN A 113 9.28 -0.95 -1.30
C ASN A 113 8.10 -1.30 -0.41
N ALA A 114 7.76 -0.39 0.50
CA ALA A 114 6.58 -0.48 1.32
C ALA A 114 5.75 0.80 1.20
N ILE A 115 4.42 0.64 1.32
CA ILE A 115 3.51 1.73 1.63
C ILE A 115 3.17 1.59 3.12
N ALA A 116 3.30 2.68 3.87
CA ALA A 116 2.89 2.82 5.26
C ALA A 116 1.61 3.70 5.32
N PRO A 117 0.42 3.10 5.25
CA PRO A 117 -0.82 3.87 5.23
C PRO A 117 -1.12 4.45 6.62
N GLY A 118 -1.68 5.65 6.65
CA GLY A 118 -2.41 6.19 7.79
C GLY A 118 -3.86 5.71 7.81
N LEU A 119 -4.78 6.58 8.24
CA LEU A 119 -6.19 6.24 8.32
C LEU A 119 -6.87 6.37 6.94
N PHE A 120 -7.38 5.25 6.42
CA PHE A 120 -8.17 5.17 5.19
C PHE A 120 -9.56 4.60 5.50
N SER A 121 -10.57 5.05 4.76
CA SER A 121 -11.92 4.50 4.84
C SER A 121 -11.93 3.03 4.39
N SER A 122 -12.15 2.10 5.32
CA SER A 122 -12.31 0.68 5.01
C SER A 122 -13.22 -0.04 6.02
N GLU A 123 -13.74 -1.21 5.63
CA GLU A 123 -14.56 -2.08 6.48
C GLU A 123 -13.90 -2.42 7.84
N MET A 124 -12.56 -2.49 7.87
CA MET A 124 -11.77 -2.80 9.08
C MET A 124 -11.68 -1.61 10.05
N THR A 125 -11.80 -0.39 9.54
CA THR A 125 -11.81 0.86 10.35
C THR A 125 -13.23 1.26 10.78
N SER A 126 -14.26 0.69 10.15
CA SER A 126 -15.67 0.91 10.53
C SER A 126 -16.18 0.01 11.64
N SER A 127 -15.43 -1.04 12.02
CA SER A 127 -15.87 -2.04 13.02
C SER A 127 -15.68 -1.60 14.48
N GLY A 128 -15.25 -0.36 14.73
CA GLY A 128 -14.95 0.17 16.06
C GLY A 128 -16.10 0.89 16.79
N LYS A 129 -17.20 1.30 16.14
CA LYS A 129 -18.33 1.96 16.83
C LYS A 129 -19.68 1.69 16.13
N SER A 130 -20.62 1.18 16.92
CA SER A 130 -22.09 1.02 16.82
C SER A 130 -22.81 1.05 15.45
N GLU A 131 -23.88 0.25 15.35
CA GLU A 131 -25.00 0.37 14.42
C GLU A 131 -25.44 1.81 14.12
N LYS A 132 -24.78 2.44 13.15
CA LYS A 132 -25.26 3.52 12.26
C LYS A 132 -24.12 3.80 11.31
N GLY A 133 -24.20 3.18 10.13
CA GLY A 133 -23.21 3.28 9.08
C GLY A 133 -22.97 4.74 8.68
N LYS A 134 -21.83 5.26 9.14
CA LYS A 134 -20.97 6.32 8.59
C LYS A 134 -20.04 6.73 9.73
N THR A 135 -18.74 6.55 9.55
CA THR A 135 -17.74 7.21 10.40
C THR A 135 -17.99 8.72 10.26
N ASN A 136 -18.65 9.30 11.27
CA ASN A 136 -18.93 10.72 11.28
C ASN A 136 -17.61 11.49 11.33
N SER A 137 -17.54 12.56 10.57
CA SER A 137 -16.45 13.56 10.56
C SER A 137 -16.03 14.08 11.95
N GLU A 138 -16.78 13.77 13.00
CA GLU A 138 -16.51 14.15 14.39
C GLU A 138 -15.49 13.21 15.09
N ASP A 139 -15.38 11.93 14.72
CA ASP A 139 -14.35 11.01 15.23
C ASP A 139 -12.94 11.32 14.67
N VAL A 140 -12.87 12.15 13.63
CA VAL A 140 -11.63 12.62 12.98
C VAL A 140 -11.01 13.80 13.73
N LYS A 141 -11.77 14.51 14.58
CA LYS A 141 -11.31 15.72 15.28
C LYS A 141 -10.22 15.47 16.34
N ASP A 142 -10.12 14.24 16.86
CA ASP A 142 -9.09 13.85 17.84
C ASP A 142 -7.82 13.26 17.21
N HIS A 143 -7.76 13.17 15.88
CA HIS A 143 -6.57 12.68 15.20
C HIS A 143 -5.65 13.85 14.85
N PHE A 144 -4.41 13.78 15.30
CA PHE A 144 -3.27 14.61 14.92
C PHE A 144 -2.92 14.50 13.42
N ASN A 145 -3.90 14.63 12.53
CA ASN A 145 -3.74 14.54 11.08
C ASN A 145 -3.92 15.93 10.48
N PRO A 146 -2.84 16.60 10.04
CA PRO A 146 -2.88 17.92 9.42
C PRO A 146 -3.84 18.04 8.24
N ALA A 147 -4.08 16.96 7.48
CA ALA A 147 -5.05 16.97 6.38
C ALA A 147 -6.51 17.09 6.86
N GLY A 148 -6.80 16.85 8.14
CA GLY A 148 -8.13 16.95 8.73
C GLY A 148 -9.16 15.96 8.18
N ARG A 149 -8.73 14.95 7.43
CA ARG A 149 -9.57 13.95 6.78
C ARG A 149 -8.87 12.61 6.65
N VAL A 150 -9.65 11.55 6.49
CA VAL A 150 -9.14 10.23 6.09
C VAL A 150 -8.62 10.25 4.65
N GLY A 151 -7.69 9.35 4.35
CA GLY A 151 -7.21 9.12 3.00
C GLY A 151 -8.26 8.46 2.11
N SER A 152 -8.25 8.81 0.83
CA SER A 152 -9.14 8.26 -0.20
C SER A 152 -8.50 7.11 -0.97
N GLU A 153 -9.33 6.27 -1.60
CA GLU A 153 -8.86 5.19 -2.48
C GLU A 153 -8.03 5.71 -3.66
N HIS A 154 -8.36 6.89 -4.19
CA HIS A 154 -7.59 7.53 -5.26
C HIS A 154 -6.15 7.85 -4.86
N GLU A 155 -5.95 8.43 -3.67
CA GLU A 155 -4.62 8.75 -3.15
C GLU A 155 -3.80 7.48 -2.90
N TYR A 156 -4.48 6.41 -2.48
CA TYR A 156 -3.84 5.10 -2.31
C TYR A 156 -3.45 4.46 -3.65
N ALA A 157 -4.33 4.53 -4.65
CA ALA A 157 -4.05 4.03 -6.00
C ALA A 157 -2.85 4.75 -6.65
N GLN A 158 -2.71 6.06 -6.44
CA GLN A 158 -1.60 6.86 -6.96
C GLN A 158 -0.24 6.36 -6.45
N VAL A 159 -0.10 6.07 -5.16
CA VAL A 159 1.18 5.58 -4.60
C VAL A 159 1.51 4.16 -5.09
N ILE A 160 0.49 3.34 -5.34
CA ILE A 160 0.69 1.99 -5.90
C ILE A 160 1.25 2.09 -7.32
N LEU A 161 0.65 2.93 -8.17
CA LEU A 161 1.12 3.15 -9.53
C LEU A 161 2.53 3.75 -9.54
N LEU A 162 2.80 4.72 -8.66
CA LEU A 162 4.14 5.28 -8.49
C LEU A 162 5.18 4.19 -8.21
N LEU A 163 4.95 3.32 -7.23
CA LEU A 163 5.90 2.28 -6.84
C LEU A 163 6.00 1.16 -7.89
N ALA A 164 4.91 0.87 -8.59
CA ALA A 164 4.88 -0.09 -9.69
C ALA A 164 5.72 0.41 -10.88
N CYS A 165 5.55 1.68 -11.27
CA CYS A 165 6.13 2.21 -12.51
C CYS A 165 7.55 2.75 -12.32
N ASN A 166 7.85 3.39 -11.17
CA ASN A 166 9.12 4.06 -10.97
C ASN A 166 10.26 3.05 -10.70
N THR A 167 11.12 2.87 -11.70
CA THR A 167 12.23 1.91 -11.67
C THR A 167 13.43 2.36 -10.83
N PHE A 168 13.41 3.59 -10.31
CA PHE A 168 14.51 4.16 -9.52
C PHE A 168 14.24 4.15 -8.01
N ILE A 169 13.03 3.77 -7.59
CA ILE A 169 12.66 3.67 -6.16
C ILE A 169 12.84 2.22 -5.69
N THR A 170 13.73 2.02 -4.71
CA THR A 170 13.93 0.73 -4.01
C THR A 170 14.30 0.95 -2.54
N GLY A 171 13.90 0.03 -1.67
CA GLY A 171 14.17 0.06 -0.22
C GLY A 171 13.42 1.14 0.54
N GLN A 172 12.44 1.82 -0.06
CA GLN A 172 11.72 2.92 0.56
C GLN A 172 10.46 2.46 1.30
N ILE A 173 10.15 3.17 2.38
CA ILE A 173 8.88 3.07 3.11
C ILE A 173 8.15 4.40 2.91
N ILE A 174 7.14 4.42 2.05
CA ILE A 174 6.41 5.64 1.71
C ILE A 174 5.20 5.76 2.64
N ALA A 175 5.22 6.76 3.53
CA ALA A 175 4.08 7.10 4.37
C ALA A 175 3.01 7.84 3.55
N VAL A 176 1.74 7.43 3.72
CA VAL A 176 0.57 8.11 3.12
C VAL A 176 -0.46 8.31 4.23
N ASP A 177 -0.37 9.44 4.93
CA ASP A 177 -0.98 9.58 6.25
C ASP A 177 -1.59 10.96 6.55
N GLY A 178 -1.69 11.83 5.53
CA GLY A 178 -2.19 13.19 5.70
C GLY A 178 -1.31 14.10 6.58
N GLY A 179 -0.07 13.67 6.88
CA GLY A 179 0.87 14.38 7.75
C GLY A 179 0.83 13.94 9.21
N PHE A 180 0.13 12.85 9.55
CA PHE A 180 0.02 12.35 10.92
C PHE A 180 1.38 12.19 11.62
N LEU A 181 2.35 11.58 10.95
CA LEU A 181 3.71 11.38 11.46
C LEU A 181 4.49 12.69 11.68
N THR A 182 4.00 13.82 11.18
CA THR A 182 4.58 15.15 11.48
C THR A 182 4.02 15.74 12.77
N ALA A 183 2.80 15.37 13.14
CA ALA A 183 2.12 15.90 14.32
C ALA A 183 2.33 15.05 15.59
N VAL A 184 2.87 13.82 15.46
CA VAL A 184 3.21 12.96 16.60
C VAL A 184 4.68 12.55 16.59
N PRO A 185 5.26 12.17 17.75
CA PRO A 185 6.60 11.61 17.79
C PRO A 185 6.71 10.35 16.90
N ALA A 186 7.62 10.39 15.92
CA ALA A 186 7.84 9.31 14.97
C ALA A 186 9.33 9.17 14.58
N ASN A 187 9.71 8.04 13.99
CA ASN A 187 10.95 7.90 13.24
C ASN A 187 10.64 7.91 11.72
N ARG A 188 11.55 8.47 10.93
CA ARG A 188 11.50 8.50 9.47
C ARG A 188 12.63 7.65 8.91
#